data_AF-A0A968L704-F1
#
_entry.id   AF-A0A968L704-F1
#
_cell.length_a   1.000
_cell.length_b   1.000
_cell.length_c   1.000
_cell.angle_alpha   90.00
_cell.angle_beta   90.00
_cell.angle_gamma   90.00
#
_symmetry.space_group_name_H-M   'P 1'
#
loop_
_entity.id
_entity.type
_entity.pdbx_description
1 polymer ?
#
loop_
_entity_poly.entity_id
_entity_poly.type
_entity_poly.pdbx_seq_one_letter_code
_entity_poly.pdbx_strand_id
1 'polypeptide(L)'
;MVTTAPSSTDKDPIPQLRVVYCGEVRESAPRYTTPQQVAAFMYGDLRPLDREAFYVLHLNGKNQIIAKELVSLGSLSQAIVHPREVFKGALINNAAAIVAIHNHPSGNPRPSKEDKIITDRLKKSGEILGIRFLDHIIIGYTDEGPKYYSFLEGVPNAGISCTAAHQAPVDVKSCRAPYEEQNRWLAPLRKQVGLTQKRLADMAGLPHQANISVIERGWKEIDSKLEKKLRAILEEIVPQAQQQNSDAFLSEWCRLKKENKPGTILFFKNKNRQGGSCYTTFYDDAALLKRSLRSAGISFCIDADFRDTSCVIDDDSTFNTVSQTLVMAGYSLAICERI
;
A
#
# COMPACT_ATOMS: atom_id res chain seq x y z
N MET A 1 32.00 2.32 40.99
CA MET A 1 32.76 1.07 41.13
C MET A 1 32.65 0.33 39.82
N VAL A 2 33.76 0.18 39.11
CA VAL A 2 33.85 -0.64 37.89
C VAL A 2 34.11 -2.07 38.35
N THR A 3 33.19 -3.00 38.09
CA THR A 3 33.41 -4.41 38.38
C THR A 3 33.85 -5.14 37.11
N THR A 4 34.81 -6.03 37.31
CA THR A 4 35.62 -6.76 36.34
C THR A 4 34.82 -7.65 35.39
N ALA A 5 35.28 -7.71 34.13
CA ALA A 5 34.75 -8.56 33.07
C ALA A 5 35.02 -10.06 33.31
N PRO A 6 34.15 -10.96 32.82
CA PRO A 6 34.55 -12.33 32.52
C PRO A 6 35.16 -12.41 31.11
N SER A 7 36.25 -13.15 31.00
CA SER A 7 36.89 -13.55 29.75
C SER A 7 36.09 -14.67 29.09
N SER A 8 35.53 -14.42 27.92
CA SER A 8 35.19 -15.47 26.94
C SER A 8 35.32 -14.88 25.54
N THR A 9 36.21 -15.49 24.76
CA THR A 9 36.39 -15.23 23.33
C THR A 9 35.18 -15.74 22.55
N ASP A 10 34.16 -14.91 22.46
CA ASP A 10 33.22 -14.92 21.34
C ASP A 10 32.82 -13.46 21.13
N LYS A 11 33.45 -12.79 20.16
CA LYS A 11 33.10 -11.40 19.86
C LYS A 11 31.75 -11.47 19.18
N ASP A 12 30.68 -11.24 19.95
CA ASP A 12 29.35 -11.00 19.39
C ASP A 12 29.52 -10.07 18.17
N PRO A 13 29.12 -10.52 16.96
CA PRO A 13 29.36 -9.74 15.76
C PRO A 13 28.63 -8.42 15.91
N ILE A 14 29.39 -7.33 16.05
CA ILE A 14 28.83 -5.98 16.10
C ILE A 14 28.05 -5.78 14.79
N PRO A 15 26.72 -5.58 14.84
CA PRO A 15 25.94 -5.44 13.62
C PRO A 15 26.38 -4.17 12.88
N GLN A 16 26.89 -4.34 11.66
CA GLN A 16 27.13 -3.21 10.77
C GLN A 16 25.82 -2.79 10.13
N LEU A 17 25.28 -1.65 10.56
CA LEU A 17 24.09 -1.08 9.95
C LEU A 17 24.50 -0.22 8.74
N ARG A 18 24.11 -0.67 7.53
CA ARG A 18 24.16 0.15 6.31
C ARG A 18 22.74 0.51 5.92
N VAL A 19 22.33 1.75 6.17
CA VAL A 19 21.02 2.27 5.73
C VAL A 19 21.16 2.72 4.28
N VAL A 20 20.55 2.00 3.35
CA VAL A 20 20.48 2.35 1.92
C VAL A 20 19.06 2.79 1.60
N TYR A 21 18.91 4.04 1.19
CA TYR A 21 17.62 4.57 0.74
C TYR A 21 17.40 4.20 -0.73
N CYS A 22 16.48 3.28 -1.00
CA CYS A 22 16.03 2.93 -2.35
C CYS A 22 14.69 3.62 -2.65
N GLY A 23 14.72 4.92 -2.94
CA GLY A 23 13.55 5.68 -3.40
C GLY A 23 13.69 6.11 -4.85
N GLU A 24 12.57 6.22 -5.58
CA GLU A 24 12.54 6.83 -6.91
C GLU A 24 12.68 8.36 -6.77
N VAL A 25 13.63 8.95 -7.49
CA VAL A 25 13.76 10.41 -7.60
C VAL A 25 12.59 10.92 -8.43
N ARG A 26 11.59 11.52 -7.77
CA ARG A 26 10.51 12.22 -8.46
C ARG A 26 10.96 13.64 -8.81
N GLU A 27 11.16 13.91 -10.10
CA GLU A 27 11.60 15.23 -10.61
C GLU A 27 10.64 16.38 -10.23
N SER A 28 9.35 16.09 -10.00
CA SER A 28 8.37 17.08 -9.57
C SER A 28 7.39 16.52 -8.52
N ALA A 29 7.77 16.59 -7.24
CA ALA A 29 6.83 16.33 -6.14
C ALA A 29 6.05 17.62 -5.76
N PRO A 30 4.74 17.54 -5.45
CA PRO A 30 3.99 18.68 -4.98
C PRO A 30 4.56 19.21 -3.66
N ARG A 31 4.55 20.54 -3.52
CA ARG A 31 4.97 21.22 -2.28
C ARG A 31 3.73 21.45 -1.42
N TYR A 32 3.91 21.23 -0.12
CA TYR A 32 2.87 21.45 0.88
C TYR A 32 3.26 22.67 1.70
N THR A 33 2.54 23.76 1.50
CA THR A 33 2.80 25.06 2.13
C THR A 33 1.70 25.50 3.08
N THR A 34 0.55 24.83 3.09
CA THR A 34 -0.56 25.13 4.01
C THR A 34 -1.05 23.88 4.76
N PRO A 35 -1.54 24.02 6.00
CA PRO A 35 -2.15 22.91 6.74
C PRO A 35 -3.32 22.26 6.00
N GLN A 36 -4.13 23.07 5.30
CA GLN A 36 -5.23 22.56 4.46
C GLN A 36 -4.75 21.59 3.37
N GLN A 37 -3.64 21.88 2.68
CA GLN A 37 -3.10 20.98 1.65
C GLN A 37 -2.67 19.63 2.26
N VAL A 38 -2.07 19.66 3.45
CA VAL A 38 -1.66 18.46 4.16
C VAL A 38 -2.88 17.67 4.65
N ALA A 39 -3.87 18.35 5.21
CA ALA A 39 -5.13 17.74 5.64
C ALA A 39 -5.86 17.07 4.47
N ALA A 40 -5.96 17.76 3.32
CA ALA A 40 -6.57 17.23 2.11
C ALA A 40 -5.81 16.01 1.55
N PHE A 41 -4.48 16.00 1.62
CA PHE A 41 -3.67 14.87 1.21
C PHE A 41 -3.92 13.63 2.06
N MET A 42 -4.02 13.80 3.38
CA MET A 42 -4.21 12.70 4.33
C MET A 42 -5.65 12.24 4.45
N TYR A 43 -6.60 13.05 3.99
CA TYR A 43 -8.02 12.80 4.19
C TYR A 43 -8.49 11.45 3.65
N GLY A 44 -8.08 11.09 2.43
CA GLY A 44 -8.46 9.83 1.80
C GLY A 44 -7.95 8.59 2.55
N ASP A 45 -6.79 8.70 3.19
CA ASP A 45 -6.18 7.61 3.94
C ASP A 45 -6.80 7.41 5.33
N LEU A 46 -7.29 8.49 5.95
CA LEU A 46 -7.79 8.49 7.33
C LEU A 46 -9.30 8.29 7.43
N ARG A 47 -10.06 8.72 6.41
CA ARG A 47 -11.53 8.55 6.37
C ARG A 47 -12.02 7.12 6.63
N PRO A 48 -11.40 6.04 6.10
CA PRO A 48 -11.90 4.69 6.31
C PRO A 48 -11.50 4.08 7.66
N LEU A 49 -10.72 4.79 8.48
CA LEU A 49 -10.23 4.25 9.75
C LEU A 49 -11.27 4.45 10.86
N ASP A 50 -11.69 3.33 11.46
CA ASP A 50 -12.57 3.28 12.64
C ASP A 50 -11.80 3.45 13.96
N ARG A 51 -10.46 3.54 13.89
CA ARG A 51 -9.55 3.71 15.03
C ARG A 51 -8.76 5.00 14.90
N GLU A 52 -8.34 5.53 16.04
CA GLU A 52 -7.35 6.60 16.11
C GLU A 52 -6.03 6.13 15.50
N ALA A 53 -5.43 6.95 14.67
CA ALA A 53 -4.18 6.68 13.98
C ALA A 53 -3.32 7.93 13.99
N PHE A 54 -2.05 7.76 14.38
CA PHE A 54 -1.06 8.81 14.39
C PHE A 54 -0.06 8.58 13.26
N TYR A 55 -0.10 9.47 12.28
CA TYR A 55 0.81 9.47 11.14
C TYR A 55 1.85 10.57 11.27
N VAL A 56 3.00 10.33 10.66
CA VAL A 56 4.04 11.34 10.49
C VAL A 56 4.36 11.42 9.00
N LEU A 57 4.30 12.64 8.47
CA LEU A 57 4.83 12.94 7.15
C LEU A 57 6.26 13.42 7.28
N HIS A 58 7.12 12.87 6.45
CA HIS A 58 8.50 13.30 6.31
C HIS A 58 8.59 14.23 5.11
N LEU A 59 9.19 15.40 5.31
CA LEU A 59 9.33 16.42 4.28
C LEU A 59 10.80 16.72 4.02
N ASN A 60 11.14 16.98 2.75
CA ASN A 60 12.44 17.51 2.38
C ASN A 60 12.52 19.04 2.57
N GLY A 61 13.68 19.64 2.28
CA GLY A 61 13.90 21.08 2.42
C GLY A 61 13.00 21.98 1.54
N LYS A 62 12.31 21.42 0.54
CA LYS A 62 11.35 22.13 -0.32
C LYS A 62 9.90 21.91 0.12
N ASN A 63 9.68 21.35 1.31
CA ASN A 63 8.37 20.94 1.85
C ASN A 63 7.62 19.97 0.92
N GLN A 64 8.33 19.06 0.28
CA GLN A 64 7.74 17.95 -0.46
C GLN A 64 7.70 16.72 0.44
N ILE A 65 6.57 16.01 0.47
CA ILE A 65 6.44 14.75 1.21
C ILE A 65 7.31 13.68 0.53
N ILE A 66 8.25 13.13 1.29
CA ILE A 66 9.15 12.06 0.83
C ILE A 66 8.77 10.70 1.41
N ALA A 67 8.07 10.68 2.54
CA ALA A 67 7.53 9.47 3.14
C ALA A 67 6.34 9.79 4.04
N LYS A 68 5.49 8.78 4.25
CA LYS A 68 4.38 8.77 5.19
C LYS A 68 4.52 7.52 6.06
N GLU A 69 4.50 7.70 7.37
CA GLU A 69 4.67 6.62 8.35
C GLU A 69 3.48 6.59 9.31
N LEU A 70 2.95 5.39 9.57
CA LEU A 70 1.99 5.14 10.64
C LEU A 70 2.79 4.81 11.91
N VAL A 71 2.75 5.69 12.91
CA VAL A 71 3.51 5.52 14.16
C VAL A 71 2.67 4.81 15.23
N SER A 72 1.36 5.06 15.25
CA SER A 72 0.43 4.47 16.21
C SER A 72 -0.92 4.18 15.57
N LEU A 73 -1.53 3.05 15.93
CA LEU A 73 -2.89 2.67 15.57
C LEU A 73 -3.61 2.15 16.81
N GLY A 74 -4.72 2.80 17.20
CA GLY A 74 -5.46 2.56 18.43
C GLY A 74 -5.52 3.80 19.33
N SER A 75 -5.99 3.64 20.57
CA SER A 75 -6.19 4.76 21.50
C SER A 75 -4.92 5.59 21.71
N LEU A 76 -5.02 6.92 21.65
CA LEU A 76 -3.90 7.84 21.79
C LEU A 76 -3.45 8.04 23.26
N SER A 77 -2.91 7.00 23.90
CA SER A 77 -2.22 7.18 25.18
C SER A 77 -0.79 7.71 24.96
N GLN A 78 -0.27 8.56 25.86
CA GLN A 78 1.08 9.13 25.78
C GLN A 78 2.21 8.09 25.65
N ALA A 79 1.96 6.85 26.05
CA ALA A 79 2.91 5.76 25.94
C ALA A 79 3.09 5.25 24.49
N ILE A 80 2.11 5.49 23.61
CA ILE A 80 2.07 4.88 22.28
C ILE A 80 2.76 5.78 21.23
N VAL A 81 2.79 7.10 21.41
CA VAL A 81 3.51 8.03 20.51
C VAL A 81 4.75 8.59 21.19
N HIS A 82 5.86 7.85 21.09
CA HIS A 82 7.14 8.26 21.66
C HIS A 82 8.01 9.01 20.62
N PRO A 83 8.68 10.13 20.97
CA PRO A 83 9.53 10.88 20.03
C PRO A 83 10.58 10.02 19.32
N ARG A 84 11.13 9.03 20.02
CA ARG A 84 12.09 8.07 19.43
C ARG A 84 11.53 7.36 18.20
N GLU A 85 10.28 6.91 18.24
CA GLU A 85 9.70 6.18 17.11
C GLU A 85 9.38 7.15 15.96
N VAL A 86 8.84 8.33 16.28
CA VAL A 86 8.58 9.41 15.30
C VAL A 86 9.84 9.85 14.56
N PHE A 87 10.92 10.13 15.29
CA PHE A 87 12.13 10.66 14.68
C PHE A 87 13.04 9.59 14.09
N LYS A 88 12.88 8.32 14.46
CA LYS A 88 13.61 7.20 13.82
C LYS A 88 13.30 7.14 12.33
N GLY A 89 12.02 7.18 11.95
CA GLY A 89 11.63 7.20 10.54
C GLY A 89 12.06 8.48 9.83
N ALA A 90 11.99 9.63 10.49
CA ALA A 90 12.46 10.90 9.95
C ALA A 90 13.96 10.86 9.60
N LEU A 91 14.79 10.31 10.50
CA LEU A 91 16.23 10.15 10.30
C LEU A 91 16.54 9.18 9.15
N ILE A 92 15.87 8.02 9.11
CA ILE A 92 16.06 7.01 8.03
C ILE A 92 15.70 7.59 6.65
N ASN A 93 14.68 8.44 6.59
CA ASN A 93 14.23 9.06 5.35
C ASN A 93 14.99 10.36 5.00
N ASN A 94 15.98 10.78 5.78
CA ASN A 94 16.68 12.06 5.63
C ASN A 94 15.71 13.26 5.57
N ALA A 95 14.70 13.25 6.45
CA ALA A 95 13.70 14.31 6.52
C ALA A 95 14.32 15.62 7.03
N ALA A 96 14.06 16.72 6.34
CA ALA A 96 14.41 18.06 6.81
C ALA A 96 13.36 18.63 7.78
N ALA A 97 12.14 18.09 7.71
CA ALA A 97 11.02 18.52 8.53
C ALA A 97 9.96 17.42 8.64
N ILE A 98 9.09 17.51 9.65
CA ILE A 98 7.97 16.60 9.86
C ILE A 98 6.67 17.34 10.12
N VAL A 99 5.55 16.70 9.75
CA VAL A 99 4.19 17.09 10.14
C VAL A 99 3.52 15.89 10.79
N ALA A 100 2.98 16.07 11.99
CA ALA A 100 2.18 15.05 12.65
C ALA A 100 0.72 15.14 12.19
N ILE A 101 0.09 13.99 11.94
CA ILE A 101 -1.34 13.92 11.66
C ILE A 101 -2.00 12.91 12.59
N HIS A 102 -3.16 13.29 13.11
CA HIS A 102 -3.99 12.45 13.94
C HIS A 102 -5.44 12.49 13.42
N ASN A 103 -6.15 11.36 13.40
CA ASN A 103 -7.60 11.36 13.16
C ASN A 103 -8.37 11.11 14.46
N HIS A 104 -9.48 11.82 14.63
CA HIS A 104 -10.48 11.54 15.67
C HIS A 104 -11.69 10.84 15.03
N PRO A 105 -11.89 9.53 15.25
CA PRO A 105 -13.07 8.81 14.73
C PRO A 105 -14.40 9.40 15.23
N SER A 106 -14.39 10.08 16.39
CA SER A 106 -15.54 10.81 16.93
C SER A 106 -16.01 11.98 16.07
N GLY A 107 -15.19 12.41 15.12
CA GLY A 107 -15.52 13.47 14.18
C GLY A 107 -15.10 14.89 14.60
N ASN A 108 -14.80 15.10 15.88
CA ASN A 108 -14.42 16.41 16.40
C ASN A 108 -12.89 16.62 16.31
N PRO A 109 -12.38 17.55 15.50
CA PRO A 109 -10.94 17.76 15.34
C PRO A 109 -10.29 18.54 16.49
N ARG A 110 -11.03 18.94 17.54
CA ARG A 110 -10.44 19.68 18.67
C ARG A 110 -9.38 18.84 19.39
N PRO A 111 -8.21 19.41 19.70
CA PRO A 111 -7.14 18.67 20.37
C PRO A 111 -7.50 18.31 21.81
N SER A 112 -7.21 17.08 22.19
CA SER A 112 -7.21 16.60 23.57
C SER A 112 -6.06 17.22 24.38
N LYS A 113 -5.97 16.90 25.68
CA LYS A 113 -4.82 17.31 26.50
C LYS A 113 -3.57 16.55 26.08
N GLU A 114 -3.75 15.28 25.73
CA GLU A 114 -2.74 14.35 25.28
C GLU A 114 -2.11 14.82 23.97
N ASP A 115 -2.93 15.26 23.00
CA ASP A 115 -2.44 15.85 21.74
C ASP A 115 -1.52 17.04 22.00
N LYS A 116 -1.91 17.94 22.91
CA LYS A 116 -1.11 19.13 23.23
C LYS A 116 0.24 18.76 23.85
N ILE A 117 0.25 17.77 24.74
CA ILE A 117 1.47 17.32 25.41
C ILE A 117 2.40 16.62 24.39
N ILE A 118 1.85 15.77 23.52
CA ILE A 118 2.61 15.10 22.46
C ILE A 118 3.19 16.14 21.49
N THR A 119 2.38 17.12 21.03
CA THR A 119 2.86 18.21 20.16
C THR A 119 4.06 18.94 20.77
N ASP A 120 3.97 19.38 22.02
CA ASP A 120 5.05 20.10 22.70
C ASP A 120 6.32 19.24 22.83
N ARG A 121 6.15 17.95 23.19
CA ARG A 121 7.25 17.01 23.32
C ARG A 121 7.94 16.74 21.98
N LEU A 122 7.18 16.59 20.89
CA LEU A 122 7.72 16.39 19.55
C LEU A 122 8.43 17.63 19.03
N LYS A 123 7.88 18.83 19.29
CA LYS A 123 8.50 20.10 18.93
C LYS A 123 9.88 20.25 19.58
N LYS A 124 9.97 20.06 20.90
CA LYS A 124 11.24 20.11 21.66
C LYS A 124 12.24 19.06 21.18
N SER A 125 11.76 17.85 20.87
CA SER A 125 12.64 16.78 20.37
C SER A 125 13.19 17.09 18.98
N GLY A 126 12.37 17.68 18.11
CA GLY A 126 12.78 18.11 16.77
C GLY A 126 13.85 19.22 16.81
N GLU A 127 13.72 20.16 17.74
CA GLU A 127 14.73 21.20 17.98
C GLU A 127 16.09 20.60 18.36
N ILE A 128 16.11 19.60 19.26
CA ILE A 128 17.33 18.90 19.68
C ILE A 128 17.96 18.13 18.50
N LEU A 129 17.15 17.48 17.67
CA LEU A 129 17.61 16.65 16.55
C LEU A 129 17.93 17.43 15.28
N GLY A 130 17.61 18.74 15.24
CA GLY A 130 17.74 19.56 14.02
C GLY A 130 16.72 19.21 12.92
N ILE A 131 15.60 18.57 13.27
CA ILE A 131 14.51 18.24 12.35
C ILE A 131 13.31 19.11 12.70
N ARG A 132 12.89 19.97 11.77
CA ARG A 132 11.83 20.95 12.03
C ARG A 132 10.47 20.26 12.21
N PHE A 133 9.82 20.50 13.35
CA PHE A 133 8.42 20.13 13.55
C PHE A 133 7.53 21.27 13.04
N LEU A 134 6.86 21.07 11.89
CA LEU A 134 6.13 22.16 11.21
C LEU A 134 4.72 22.36 11.77
N ASP A 135 3.99 21.28 11.99
CA ASP A 135 2.61 21.34 12.46
C ASP A 135 2.16 19.99 13.04
N HIS A 136 1.08 20.03 13.81
CA HIS A 136 0.26 18.88 14.17
C HIS A 136 -1.17 19.15 13.66
N ILE A 137 -1.66 18.27 12.80
CA ILE A 137 -2.99 18.40 12.18
C ILE A 137 -3.89 17.28 12.69
N ILE A 138 -5.02 17.65 13.29
CA ILE A 138 -6.05 16.70 13.72
C ILE A 138 -7.21 16.74 12.72
N ILE A 139 -7.59 15.59 12.19
CA ILE A 139 -8.65 15.46 11.20
C ILE A 139 -9.86 14.79 11.83
N GLY A 140 -11.03 15.39 11.63
CA GLY A 140 -12.31 14.88 12.07
C GLY A 140 -13.30 14.80 10.91
N TYR A 141 -14.24 13.86 10.99
CA TYR A 141 -15.32 13.68 10.04
C TYR A 141 -16.68 14.01 10.68
N THR A 142 -17.43 14.94 10.09
CA THR A 142 -18.80 15.26 10.52
C THR A 142 -19.77 15.07 9.36
N ASP A 143 -21.07 15.04 9.64
CA ASP A 143 -22.11 14.96 8.60
C ASP A 143 -22.07 16.14 7.62
N GLU A 144 -21.56 17.29 8.07
CA GLU A 144 -21.31 18.50 7.27
C GLU A 144 -20.05 18.40 6.39
N GLY A 145 -19.34 17.27 6.45
CA GLY A 145 -18.10 17.03 5.75
C GLY A 145 -16.86 17.06 6.65
N PRO A 146 -15.68 16.99 6.04
CA PRO A 146 -14.42 16.90 6.77
C PRO A 146 -13.96 18.22 7.36
N LYS A 147 -13.45 18.14 8.59
CA LYS A 147 -12.92 19.27 9.36
C LYS A 147 -11.52 18.93 9.84
N TYR A 148 -10.71 19.95 10.09
CA TYR A 148 -9.39 19.76 10.68
C TYR A 148 -9.06 20.87 11.67
N TYR A 149 -8.10 20.59 12.53
CA TYR A 149 -7.48 21.53 13.44
C TYR A 149 -5.98 21.53 13.16
N SER A 150 -5.40 22.71 12.97
CA SER A 150 -3.95 22.90 12.87
C SER A 150 -3.45 23.58 14.15
N PHE A 151 -2.41 23.02 14.76
CA PHE A 151 -1.75 23.65 15.90
C PHE A 151 -1.00 24.93 15.52
N LEU A 152 -0.58 25.06 14.25
CA LEU A 152 -0.01 26.27 13.70
C LEU A 152 -1.04 27.42 13.61
N GLU A 153 -2.27 27.12 13.18
CA GLU A 153 -3.32 28.12 12.98
C GLU A 153 -4.14 28.39 14.26
N GLY A 154 -4.24 27.42 15.17
CA GLY A 154 -4.84 27.60 16.49
C GLY A 154 -6.38 27.57 16.55
N VAL A 155 -7.07 27.49 15.40
CA VAL A 155 -8.53 27.44 15.29
C VAL A 155 -9.01 26.19 14.54
N PRO A 156 -10.16 25.59 14.91
CA PRO A 156 -10.78 24.54 14.11
C PRO A 156 -11.31 25.14 12.80
N ASN A 157 -10.87 24.62 11.66
CA ASN A 157 -11.26 25.14 10.37
C ASN A 157 -12.42 24.32 9.78
N ALA A 158 -13.47 25.03 9.38
CA ALA A 158 -14.57 24.47 8.62
C ALA A 158 -14.14 24.30 7.16
N GLY A 159 -14.26 23.07 6.66
CA GLY A 159 -14.01 22.75 5.25
C GLY A 159 -12.57 22.38 4.98
N ILE A 160 -12.30 21.07 4.91
CA ILE A 160 -11.33 20.61 3.91
C ILE A 160 -12.02 20.87 2.57
N SER A 161 -11.75 22.03 1.96
CA SER A 161 -11.99 22.17 0.53
C SER A 161 -11.04 21.17 -0.11
N CYS A 162 -11.60 20.02 -0.46
CA CYS A 162 -11.01 19.10 -1.39
C CYS A 162 -10.94 19.83 -2.73
N THR A 163 -9.97 20.73 -2.91
CA THR A 163 -9.37 20.83 -4.23
C THR A 163 -8.84 19.43 -4.46
N ALA A 164 -9.50 18.67 -5.35
CA ALA A 164 -8.96 17.44 -5.90
C ALA A 164 -7.45 17.63 -6.02
N ALA A 165 -6.71 16.84 -5.23
CA ALA A 165 -5.28 16.99 -4.94
C ALA A 165 -4.59 17.96 -5.90
N HIS A 166 -4.22 19.18 -5.45
CA HIS A 166 -3.66 20.25 -6.25
C HIS A 166 -3.18 19.78 -7.64
N GLN A 167 -4.14 19.81 -8.56
CA GLN A 167 -3.90 20.36 -9.87
C GLN A 167 -3.28 21.74 -9.60
N ALA A 168 -1.94 21.81 -9.59
CA ALA A 168 -1.31 22.83 -10.44
C ALA A 168 -2.04 22.77 -11.79
N PRO A 169 -2.25 23.86 -12.55
CA PRO A 169 -2.94 23.79 -13.83
C PRO A 169 -2.14 22.90 -14.80
N VAL A 170 -2.31 21.59 -14.64
CA VAL A 170 -2.21 20.60 -15.67
C VAL A 170 -3.61 20.67 -16.21
N ASP A 171 -3.74 21.42 -17.29
CA ASP A 171 -4.90 21.49 -18.14
C ASP A 171 -5.68 20.16 -18.05
N VAL A 172 -6.87 20.17 -17.45
CA VAL A 172 -7.59 18.92 -17.12
C VAL A 172 -8.11 18.25 -18.40
N LYS A 173 -8.05 18.96 -19.55
CA LYS A 173 -8.21 18.35 -20.87
C LYS A 173 -6.96 17.58 -21.35
N SER A 174 -5.80 17.75 -20.68
CA SER A 174 -4.52 17.09 -21.02
C SER A 174 -4.12 15.95 -20.08
N CYS A 175 -4.78 15.77 -18.93
CA CYS A 175 -4.51 14.65 -18.00
C CYS A 175 -5.20 13.34 -18.39
N ARG A 176 -6.05 13.37 -19.42
CA ARG A 176 -6.47 12.14 -20.09
C ARG A 176 -5.27 11.65 -20.87
N ALA A 177 -4.86 10.41 -20.63
CA ALA A 177 -3.82 9.84 -21.45
C ALA A 177 -4.31 9.93 -22.91
N PRO A 178 -3.52 10.47 -23.86
CA PRO A 178 -4.05 10.94 -25.14
C PRO A 178 -4.82 9.86 -25.92
N TYR A 179 -4.56 8.59 -25.62
CA TYR A 179 -5.12 7.41 -26.27
C TYR A 179 -5.93 6.53 -25.32
N GLU A 180 -6.37 7.04 -24.17
CA GLU A 180 -7.06 6.24 -23.13
C GLU A 180 -8.33 5.55 -23.67
N GLU A 181 -9.15 6.27 -24.45
CA GLU A 181 -10.36 5.68 -25.06
C GLU A 181 -10.01 4.70 -26.19
N GLN A 182 -9.01 5.02 -27.01
CA GLN A 182 -8.52 4.15 -28.09
C GLN A 182 -7.92 2.85 -27.56
N ASN A 183 -7.23 2.88 -26.40
CA ASN A 183 -6.51 1.74 -25.84
C ASN A 183 -7.30 0.99 -24.76
N ARG A 184 -8.51 1.46 -24.41
CA ARG A 184 -9.34 0.94 -23.30
C ARG A 184 -9.65 -0.56 -23.43
N TRP A 185 -9.65 -1.08 -24.65
CA TRP A 185 -9.92 -2.49 -24.95
C TRP A 185 -8.80 -3.44 -24.52
N LEU A 186 -7.55 -2.96 -24.43
CA LEU A 186 -6.37 -3.82 -24.29
C LEU A 186 -6.29 -4.52 -22.93
N ALA A 187 -6.43 -3.76 -21.84
CA ALA A 187 -6.29 -4.29 -20.49
C ALA A 187 -7.39 -5.31 -20.10
N PRO A 188 -8.68 -5.06 -20.41
CA PRO A 188 -9.73 -6.06 -20.19
C PRO A 188 -9.51 -7.35 -20.99
N LEU A 189 -9.21 -7.26 -22.29
CA LEU A 189 -9.01 -8.44 -23.13
C LEU A 189 -7.78 -9.23 -22.71
N ARG A 190 -6.65 -8.56 -22.43
CA ARG A 190 -5.44 -9.24 -21.93
C ARG A 190 -5.71 -10.00 -20.63
N LYS A 191 -6.43 -9.37 -19.69
CA LYS A 191 -6.82 -10.00 -18.42
C LYS A 191 -7.76 -11.19 -18.64
N GLN A 192 -8.70 -11.08 -19.59
CA GLN A 192 -9.63 -12.15 -19.93
C GLN A 192 -8.91 -13.40 -20.47
N VAL A 193 -7.82 -13.23 -21.22
CA VAL A 193 -6.99 -14.35 -21.71
C VAL A 193 -5.85 -14.74 -20.76
N GLY A 194 -5.76 -14.14 -19.58
CA GLY A 194 -4.74 -14.48 -18.56
C GLY A 194 -3.30 -14.12 -18.93
N LEU A 195 -3.07 -13.23 -19.91
CA LEU A 195 -1.72 -12.88 -20.34
C LEU A 195 -1.08 -11.80 -19.45
N THR A 196 0.21 -11.95 -19.14
CA THR A 196 0.97 -10.90 -18.46
C THR A 196 1.38 -9.79 -19.44
N GLN A 197 1.58 -8.57 -18.94
CA GLN A 197 2.07 -7.45 -19.75
C GLN A 197 3.42 -7.76 -20.42
N LYS A 198 4.30 -8.49 -19.72
CA LYS A 198 5.59 -8.94 -20.25
C LYS A 198 5.40 -9.93 -21.40
N ARG A 199 4.59 -10.97 -21.22
CA ARG A 199 4.35 -12.00 -22.24
C ARG A 199 3.71 -11.40 -23.50
N LEU A 200 2.77 -10.47 -23.34
CA LEU A 200 2.19 -9.74 -24.47
C LEU A 200 3.24 -8.86 -25.18
N ALA A 201 4.15 -8.23 -24.44
CA ALA A 201 5.25 -7.46 -25.03
C ALA A 201 6.17 -8.35 -25.86
N ASP A 202 6.58 -9.51 -25.32
CA ASP A 202 7.46 -10.47 -25.99
C ASP A 202 6.83 -11.00 -27.29
N MET A 203 5.54 -11.37 -27.26
CA MET A 203 4.79 -11.85 -28.44
C MET A 203 4.57 -10.74 -29.48
N ALA A 204 4.36 -9.50 -29.02
CA ALA A 204 4.25 -8.34 -29.90
C ALA A 204 5.62 -7.87 -30.44
N GLY A 205 6.74 -8.39 -29.92
CA GLY A 205 8.10 -7.93 -30.26
C GLY A 205 8.41 -6.54 -29.72
N LEU A 206 7.79 -6.15 -28.60
CA LEU A 206 7.95 -4.85 -27.93
C LEU A 206 8.98 -4.94 -26.79
N PRO A 207 9.80 -3.90 -26.57
CA PRO A 207 10.80 -3.94 -25.51
C PRO A 207 10.18 -3.73 -24.11
N HIS A 208 10.35 -4.69 -23.21
CA HIS A 208 10.07 -4.62 -21.75
C HIS A 208 8.62 -4.28 -21.31
N GLN A 209 8.28 -4.64 -20.06
CA GLN A 209 6.93 -4.53 -19.48
C GLN A 209 6.39 -3.09 -19.44
N ALA A 210 7.29 -2.12 -19.36
CA ALA A 210 6.96 -0.70 -19.37
C ALA A 210 6.13 -0.33 -20.62
N ASN A 211 6.43 -0.89 -21.81
CA ASN A 211 5.73 -0.51 -23.03
C ASN A 211 4.24 -0.90 -23.03
N ILE A 212 3.89 -2.12 -22.61
CA ILE A 212 2.48 -2.53 -22.53
C ILE A 212 1.76 -1.76 -21.43
N SER A 213 2.41 -1.55 -20.26
CA SER A 213 1.81 -0.78 -19.17
C SER A 213 1.49 0.68 -19.56
N VAL A 214 2.33 1.30 -20.40
CA VAL A 214 2.15 2.66 -20.93
C VAL A 214 1.02 2.70 -21.94
N ILE A 215 0.91 1.68 -22.81
CA ILE A 215 -0.19 1.55 -23.78
C ILE A 215 -1.53 1.34 -23.06
N GLU A 216 -1.60 0.44 -22.08
CA GLU A 216 -2.83 0.16 -21.31
C GLU A 216 -3.33 1.36 -20.52
N ARG A 217 -2.41 2.19 -20.04
CA ARG A 217 -2.74 3.44 -19.36
C ARG A 217 -3.07 4.58 -20.34
N GLY A 218 -2.98 4.35 -21.66
CA GLY A 218 -3.35 5.30 -22.73
C GLY A 218 -2.27 6.33 -23.10
N TRP A 219 -1.03 6.16 -22.65
CA TRP A 219 0.05 7.16 -22.79
C TRP A 219 0.89 6.99 -24.06
N LYS A 220 0.55 6.01 -24.89
CA LYS A 220 1.23 5.73 -26.16
C LYS A 220 0.20 5.33 -27.20
N GLU A 221 0.29 5.97 -28.37
CA GLU A 221 -0.53 5.62 -29.52
C GLU A 221 -0.18 4.21 -29.98
N ILE A 222 -1.20 3.47 -30.37
CA ILE A 222 -1.01 2.21 -31.08
C ILE A 222 -1.21 2.51 -32.56
N ASP A 223 -0.18 2.32 -33.37
CA ASP A 223 -0.33 2.42 -34.82
C ASP A 223 -1.24 1.29 -35.35
N SER A 224 -1.83 1.50 -36.52
CA SER A 224 -2.75 0.53 -37.17
C SER A 224 -2.16 -0.89 -37.29
N LYS A 225 -0.84 -1.01 -37.48
CA LYS A 225 -0.16 -2.30 -37.68
C LYS A 225 0.04 -3.01 -36.34
N LEU A 226 0.42 -2.28 -35.31
CA LEU A 226 0.57 -2.76 -33.94
C LEU A 226 -0.78 -3.08 -33.32
N GLU A 227 -1.83 -2.29 -33.60
CA GLU A 227 -3.19 -2.58 -33.14
C GLU A 227 -3.69 -3.88 -33.75
N LYS A 228 -3.58 -4.04 -35.07
CA LYS A 228 -3.90 -5.31 -35.74
C LYS A 228 -3.08 -6.47 -35.21
N LYS A 229 -1.80 -6.26 -34.88
CA LYS A 229 -0.93 -7.30 -34.31
C LYS A 229 -1.35 -7.68 -32.89
N LEU A 230 -1.63 -6.72 -32.01
CA LEU A 230 -2.08 -6.94 -30.64
C LEU A 230 -3.47 -7.58 -30.62
N ARG A 231 -4.39 -7.10 -31.47
CA ARG A 231 -5.70 -7.72 -31.67
C ARG A 231 -5.57 -9.12 -32.22
N ALA A 232 -4.78 -9.36 -33.27
CA ALA A 232 -4.55 -10.70 -33.78
C ALA A 232 -3.96 -11.63 -32.71
N ILE A 233 -2.97 -11.19 -31.92
CA ILE A 233 -2.43 -12.00 -30.81
C ILE A 233 -3.52 -12.31 -29.78
N LEU A 234 -4.31 -11.31 -29.36
CA LEU A 234 -5.35 -11.50 -28.35
C LEU A 234 -6.53 -12.32 -28.89
N GLU A 235 -6.93 -12.12 -30.14
CA GLU A 235 -8.03 -12.79 -30.84
C GLU A 235 -7.63 -14.18 -31.38
N GLU A 236 -6.36 -14.47 -31.61
CA GLU A 236 -5.83 -15.81 -31.95
C GLU A 236 -5.70 -16.66 -30.67
N ILE A 237 -5.36 -16.00 -29.56
CA ILE A 237 -5.41 -16.58 -28.22
C ILE A 237 -6.84 -16.69 -27.70
N VAL A 238 -7.86 -16.05 -28.30
CA VAL A 238 -9.26 -16.25 -27.87
C VAL A 238 -9.75 -17.67 -28.20
N PRO A 239 -9.60 -18.21 -29.44
CA PRO A 239 -9.88 -19.61 -29.74
C PRO A 239 -8.87 -20.58 -29.10
N GLN A 240 -7.59 -20.20 -28.99
CA GLN A 240 -6.58 -21.07 -28.37
C GLN A 240 -6.63 -21.08 -26.84
N ALA A 241 -7.08 -20.02 -26.15
CA ALA A 241 -7.32 -20.04 -24.71
C ALA A 241 -8.67 -20.68 -24.37
N GLN A 242 -9.64 -20.67 -25.30
CA GLN A 242 -10.87 -21.45 -25.13
C GLN A 242 -10.70 -22.94 -25.46
N GLN A 243 -9.71 -23.33 -26.29
CA GLN A 243 -9.41 -24.74 -26.60
C GLN A 243 -8.13 -25.31 -25.93
N GLN A 244 -7.22 -24.49 -25.41
CA GLN A 244 -5.95 -24.93 -24.79
C GLN A 244 -5.64 -24.34 -23.40
N ASN A 245 -6.50 -23.51 -22.78
CA ASN A 245 -6.40 -23.33 -21.32
C ASN A 245 -7.28 -24.36 -20.60
N SER A 246 -6.78 -25.59 -20.62
CA SER A 246 -7.05 -26.59 -19.59
C SER A 246 -6.40 -26.18 -18.26
N ASP A 247 -6.72 -24.99 -17.75
CA ASP A 247 -6.50 -24.71 -16.33
C ASP A 247 -7.79 -25.10 -15.61
N ALA A 248 -7.93 -26.41 -15.40
CA ALA A 248 -8.96 -27.01 -14.54
C ALA A 248 -9.09 -26.26 -13.21
N PHE A 249 -8.01 -25.61 -12.78
CA PHE A 249 -7.91 -24.82 -11.58
C PHE A 249 -8.76 -23.54 -11.57
N LEU A 250 -8.80 -22.77 -12.67
CA LEU A 250 -9.57 -21.52 -12.74
C LEU A 250 -11.07 -21.79 -12.87
N SER A 251 -11.43 -22.79 -13.69
CA SER A 251 -12.81 -23.25 -13.79
C SER A 251 -13.32 -23.77 -12.44
N GLU A 252 -12.47 -24.51 -11.72
CA GLU A 252 -12.81 -25.07 -10.42
C GLU A 252 -12.90 -23.99 -9.34
N TRP A 253 -11.97 -23.03 -9.30
CA TRP A 253 -12.05 -21.90 -8.38
C TRP A 253 -13.30 -21.04 -8.61
N CYS A 254 -13.62 -20.73 -9.87
CA CYS A 254 -14.84 -20.00 -10.21
C CYS A 254 -16.12 -20.77 -9.84
N ARG A 255 -16.11 -22.10 -9.99
CA ARG A 255 -17.21 -22.97 -9.57
C ARG A 255 -17.37 -22.94 -8.04
N LEU A 256 -16.30 -23.21 -7.31
CA LEU A 256 -16.28 -23.22 -5.84
C LEU A 256 -16.64 -21.87 -5.23
N LYS A 257 -16.26 -20.76 -5.87
CA LYS A 257 -16.68 -19.41 -5.46
C LYS A 257 -18.18 -19.17 -5.56
N LYS A 258 -18.86 -19.79 -6.53
CA LYS A 258 -20.32 -19.69 -6.67
C LYS A 258 -21.06 -20.59 -5.69
N GLU A 259 -20.46 -21.71 -5.29
CA GLU A 259 -21.04 -22.68 -4.35
C GLU A 259 -20.88 -22.26 -2.89
N ASN A 260 -19.85 -21.47 -2.57
CA ASN A 260 -19.60 -20.97 -1.21
C ASN A 260 -20.27 -19.61 -0.95
N LYS A 261 -20.45 -19.29 0.34
CA LYS A 261 -21.00 -17.98 0.75
C LYS A 261 -20.13 -16.83 0.20
N PRO A 262 -20.74 -15.73 -0.29
CA PRO A 262 -20.00 -14.56 -0.73
C PRO A 262 -19.02 -14.08 0.35
N GLY A 263 -17.78 -13.80 -0.04
CA GLY A 263 -16.71 -13.40 0.89
C GLY A 263 -15.93 -14.55 1.54
N THR A 264 -16.21 -15.82 1.19
CA THR A 264 -15.41 -16.96 1.64
C THR A 264 -14.07 -17.00 0.92
N ILE A 265 -12.96 -17.04 1.67
CA ILE A 265 -11.60 -17.13 1.11
C ILE A 265 -11.31 -18.60 0.81
N LEU A 266 -10.91 -18.91 -0.42
CA LEU A 266 -10.58 -20.27 -0.84
C LEU A 266 -9.07 -20.52 -0.74
N PHE A 267 -8.70 -21.61 -0.07
CA PHE A 267 -7.34 -22.13 0.00
C PHE A 267 -7.27 -23.52 -0.61
N PHE A 268 -6.41 -23.70 -1.61
CA PHE A 268 -6.15 -25.02 -2.17
C PHE A 268 -4.94 -25.63 -1.50
N LYS A 269 -5.15 -26.78 -0.86
CA LYS A 269 -4.07 -27.53 -0.24
C LYS A 269 -3.39 -28.41 -1.29
N ASN A 270 -2.10 -28.18 -1.46
CA ASN A 270 -1.20 -28.88 -2.37
C ASN A 270 0.02 -29.42 -1.59
N LYS A 271 0.89 -30.16 -2.29
CA LYS A 271 2.20 -30.54 -1.75
C LYS A 271 3.28 -29.61 -2.30
N ASN A 272 4.17 -29.13 -1.44
CA ASN A 272 5.34 -28.35 -1.81
C ASN A 272 6.41 -29.26 -2.44
N ARG A 273 7.47 -28.67 -2.99
CA ARG A 273 8.57 -29.40 -3.66
C ARG A 273 9.34 -30.35 -2.72
N GLN A 274 9.21 -30.18 -1.42
CA GLN A 274 9.84 -31.01 -0.38
C GLN A 274 8.87 -32.07 0.19
N GLY A 275 7.66 -32.18 -0.35
CA GLY A 275 6.64 -33.14 0.08
C GLY A 275 5.79 -32.72 1.28
N GLY A 276 6.00 -31.53 1.83
CA GLY A 276 5.16 -30.92 2.88
C GLY A 276 3.90 -30.27 2.32
N SER A 277 2.94 -29.92 3.17
CA SER A 277 1.71 -29.22 2.78
C SER A 277 1.99 -27.78 2.37
N CYS A 278 1.40 -27.31 1.28
CA CYS A 278 1.31 -25.90 0.94
C CYS A 278 -0.13 -25.49 0.61
N TYR A 279 -0.44 -24.22 0.81
CA TYR A 279 -1.77 -23.66 0.63
C TYR A 279 -1.71 -22.50 -0.33
N THR A 280 -2.49 -22.56 -1.41
CA THR A 280 -2.50 -21.54 -2.46
C THR A 280 -3.86 -20.87 -2.54
N THR A 281 -3.86 -19.55 -2.65
CA THR A 281 -5.06 -18.75 -2.93
C THR A 281 -4.83 -17.82 -4.13
N PHE A 282 -5.91 -17.36 -4.76
CA PHE A 282 -5.87 -16.72 -6.08
C PHE A 282 -6.70 -15.44 -6.16
N TYR A 283 -6.34 -14.57 -7.12
CA TYR A 283 -7.03 -13.35 -7.51
C TYR A 283 -7.41 -12.44 -6.33
N ASP A 284 -8.70 -12.14 -6.19
CA ASP A 284 -9.22 -11.24 -5.17
C ASP A 284 -8.95 -11.77 -3.75
N ASP A 285 -8.95 -13.10 -3.56
CA ASP A 285 -8.60 -13.73 -2.27
C ASP A 285 -7.14 -13.55 -1.94
N ALA A 286 -6.25 -13.69 -2.94
CA ALA A 286 -4.83 -13.43 -2.78
C ALA A 286 -4.56 -11.96 -2.45
N ALA A 287 -5.27 -11.02 -3.09
CA ALA A 287 -5.14 -9.60 -2.80
C ALA A 287 -5.59 -9.26 -1.37
N LEU A 288 -6.72 -9.83 -0.93
CA LEU A 288 -7.25 -9.68 0.42
C LEU A 288 -6.31 -10.27 1.47
N LEU A 289 -5.82 -11.50 1.25
CA LEU A 289 -4.89 -12.17 2.13
C LEU A 289 -3.59 -11.38 2.29
N LYS A 290 -3.01 -10.91 1.18
CA LYS A 290 -1.79 -10.08 1.20
C LYS A 290 -1.98 -8.79 2.00
N ARG A 291 -3.18 -8.21 1.98
CA ARG A 291 -3.50 -7.01 2.79
C ARG A 291 -3.59 -7.35 4.27
N SER A 292 -4.33 -8.40 4.62
CA SER A 292 -4.56 -8.83 6.00
C SER A 292 -3.27 -9.32 6.68
N LEU A 293 -2.41 -10.04 5.97
CA LEU A 293 -1.13 -10.52 6.50
C LEU A 293 -0.14 -9.38 6.74
N ARG A 294 -0.11 -8.38 5.85
CA ARG A 294 0.70 -7.17 6.04
C ARG A 294 0.26 -6.37 7.27
N SER A 295 -1.05 -6.24 7.49
CA SER A 295 -1.55 -5.58 8.71
C SER A 295 -1.28 -6.38 9.99
N ALA A 296 -1.15 -7.71 9.90
CA ALA A 296 -0.82 -8.57 11.02
C ALA A 296 0.70 -8.71 11.27
N GLY A 297 1.54 -8.09 10.45
CA GLY A 297 3.01 -8.19 10.58
C GLY A 297 3.58 -9.57 10.24
N ILE A 298 2.80 -10.43 9.55
CA ILE A 298 3.20 -11.79 9.18
C ILE A 298 3.92 -11.73 7.84
N SER A 299 5.18 -12.15 7.80
CA SER A 299 5.95 -12.28 6.55
C SER A 299 5.45 -13.49 5.76
N PHE A 300 5.20 -13.32 4.46
CA PHE A 300 4.76 -14.40 3.57
C PHE A 300 5.51 -14.34 2.23
N CYS A 301 5.63 -15.50 1.59
CA CYS A 301 6.27 -15.63 0.29
C CYS A 301 5.27 -15.31 -0.83
N ILE A 302 5.70 -14.49 -1.79
CA ILE A 302 4.93 -14.25 -3.02
C ILE A 302 5.48 -15.20 -4.07
N ASP A 303 4.60 -16.01 -4.66
CA ASP A 303 4.98 -16.90 -5.75
C ASP A 303 5.53 -16.08 -6.92
N ALA A 304 6.73 -16.47 -7.39
CA ALA A 304 7.49 -15.72 -8.38
C ALA A 304 6.82 -15.69 -9.75
N ASP A 305 5.95 -16.67 -10.04
CA ASP A 305 5.33 -16.89 -11.35
C ASP A 305 3.99 -16.13 -11.52
N PHE A 306 3.30 -15.83 -10.41
CA PHE A 306 1.97 -15.20 -10.40
C PHE A 306 1.89 -14.03 -9.41
N ARG A 307 2.93 -13.17 -9.44
CA ARG A 307 3.23 -12.16 -8.40
C ARG A 307 2.05 -11.28 -7.97
N ASP A 308 1.06 -11.06 -8.84
CA ASP A 308 -0.13 -10.25 -8.52
C ASP A 308 -1.44 -11.03 -8.38
N THR A 309 -1.48 -12.32 -8.74
CA THR A 309 -2.74 -13.09 -8.82
C THR A 309 -2.76 -14.34 -7.93
N SER A 310 -1.68 -14.68 -7.22
CA SER A 310 -1.73 -15.75 -6.22
C SER A 310 -0.91 -15.44 -4.97
N CYS A 311 -1.17 -16.18 -3.91
CA CYS A 311 -0.40 -16.19 -2.66
C CYS A 311 -0.24 -17.64 -2.19
N VAL A 312 0.96 -18.02 -1.77
CA VAL A 312 1.28 -19.38 -1.31
C VAL A 312 1.77 -19.33 0.13
N ILE A 313 1.32 -20.28 0.95
CA ILE A 313 1.80 -20.54 2.30
C ILE A 313 2.42 -21.94 2.29
N ASP A 314 3.70 -22.05 2.59
CA ASP A 314 4.50 -23.26 2.31
C ASP A 314 4.52 -24.29 3.45
N ASP A 315 3.84 -24.02 4.58
CA ASP A 315 3.80 -24.91 5.73
C ASP A 315 2.48 -24.83 6.54
N ASP A 316 2.15 -25.94 7.21
CA ASP A 316 0.93 -26.10 8.02
C ASP A 316 0.90 -25.16 9.24
N SER A 317 2.05 -24.86 9.84
CA SER A 317 2.12 -24.02 11.04
C SER A 317 1.72 -22.58 10.73
N THR A 318 2.31 -22.01 9.67
CA THR A 318 1.97 -20.68 9.17
C THR A 318 0.52 -20.65 8.71
N PHE A 319 0.05 -21.68 8.00
CA PHE A 319 -1.34 -21.75 7.57
C PHE A 319 -2.32 -21.74 8.77
N ASN A 320 -2.01 -22.46 9.84
CA ASN A 320 -2.84 -22.47 11.06
C ASN A 320 -2.89 -21.09 11.75
N THR A 321 -1.75 -20.40 11.86
CA THR A 321 -1.73 -19.04 12.42
C THR A 321 -2.52 -18.05 11.55
N VAL A 322 -2.35 -18.13 10.23
CA VAL A 322 -3.03 -17.26 9.27
C VAL A 322 -4.54 -17.50 9.25
N SER A 323 -4.95 -18.76 9.20
CA SER A 323 -6.37 -19.13 9.19
C SER A 323 -7.07 -18.70 10.48
N GLN A 324 -6.46 -18.89 11.65
CA GLN A 324 -7.01 -18.39 12.92
C GLN A 324 -7.17 -16.87 12.92
N THR A 325 -6.17 -16.14 12.41
CA THR A 325 -6.21 -14.67 12.32
C THR A 325 -7.35 -14.21 11.41
N LEU A 326 -7.54 -14.86 10.26
CA LEU A 326 -8.61 -14.51 9.32
C LEU A 326 -10.00 -14.82 9.89
N VAL A 327 -10.15 -15.95 10.59
CA VAL A 327 -11.40 -16.31 11.27
C VAL A 327 -11.72 -15.30 12.38
N MET A 328 -10.72 -14.89 13.18
CA MET A 328 -10.89 -13.84 14.19
C MET A 328 -11.25 -12.48 13.58
N ALA A 329 -10.79 -12.20 12.37
CA ALA A 329 -11.18 -11.01 11.60
C ALA A 329 -12.56 -11.11 10.92
N GLY A 330 -13.27 -12.22 11.11
CA GLY A 330 -14.63 -12.42 10.60
C GLY A 330 -14.71 -12.99 9.18
N TYR A 331 -13.60 -13.45 8.60
CA TYR A 331 -13.61 -14.10 7.30
C TYR A 331 -14.02 -15.56 7.40
N SER A 332 -14.87 -16.00 6.46
CA SER A 332 -15.17 -17.41 6.24
C SER A 332 -14.06 -18.03 5.39
N LEU A 333 -13.54 -19.19 5.79
CA LEU A 333 -12.47 -19.88 5.08
C LEU A 333 -12.98 -21.23 4.58
N ALA A 334 -12.56 -21.62 3.36
CA ALA A 334 -12.76 -22.99 2.88
C ALA A 334 -11.43 -23.53 2.36
N ILE A 335 -11.09 -24.75 2.81
CA ILE A 335 -9.93 -25.50 2.35
C ILE A 335 -10.40 -26.52 1.33
N CYS A 336 -9.87 -26.41 0.13
CA CYS A 336 -10.13 -27.32 -0.98
C CYS A 336 -8.94 -28.27 -1.06
N GLU A 337 -9.15 -29.52 -0.65
CA GLU A 337 -8.17 -30.58 -0.90
C GLU A 337 -8.38 -31.13 -2.31
N ARG A 338 -7.28 -31.37 -3.03
CA ARG A 338 -7.34 -32.10 -4.30
C ARG A 338 -7.73 -33.54 -4.00
N ILE A 339 -8.85 -34.02 -4.56
CA ILE A 339 -9.16 -35.45 -4.66
C ILE A 339 -8.26 -36.07 -5.73
#